data_AF-K9P8X1-F1
#
_entry.id   AF-K9P8X1-F1
#
_cell.length_a   1.000
_cell.length_b   1.000
_cell.length_c   1.000
_cell.angle_alpha   90.00
_cell.angle_beta   90.00
_cell.angle_gamma   90.00
#
_symmetry.space_group_name_H-M   'P 1'
#
loop_
_entity.id
_entity.type
_entity.pdbx_description
1 polymer ?
#
loop_
_entity_poly.entity_id
_entity_poly.type
_entity_poly.pdbx_seq_one_letter_code
_entity_poly.pdbx_strand_id
1 'polypeptide(L)' 'MDWSSDAEASLREIPFVVRPIIRRRIESLAREAGLEGVDLAFYQQAKERFGRK' A
#
# COMPACT_ATOMS: atom_id res chain seq x y z
N MET A 1 -1.79 11.68 0.99
CA MET A 1 -2.39 10.39 1.36
C MET A 1 -1.69 9.97 2.61
N ASP A 2 -2.45 9.85 3.68
CA ASP A 2 -1.92 9.53 5.01
C ASP A 2 -1.67 8.03 5.10
N TRP A 3 -0.46 7.64 5.49
CA TRP A 3 -0.14 6.23 5.73
C TRP A 3 -0.06 6.00 7.23
N SER A 4 -0.66 4.90 7.69
CA SER A 4 -0.46 4.50 9.08
C SER A 4 0.98 4.02 9.30
N SER A 5 1.49 4.22 10.52
CA SER A 5 2.84 3.79 10.91
C SER A 5 3.08 2.30 10.61
N ASP A 6 2.04 1.48 10.78
CA ASP A 6 2.07 0.04 10.48
C ASP A 6 2.18 -0.25 8.98
N ALA A 7 1.41 0.46 8.14
CA ALA A 7 1.48 0.31 6.69
C ALA A 7 2.84 0.77 6.14
N GLU A 8 3.40 1.86 6.70
CA GLU A 8 4.76 2.30 6.37
C GLU A 8 5.84 1.31 6.83
N ALA A 9 5.66 0.65 7.99
CA ALA A 9 6.54 -0.41 8.45
C ALA A 9 6.55 -1.59 7.45
N SER A 10 5.39 -2.03 6.98
CA SER A 10 5.32 -3.10 5.97
C SER A 10 5.90 -2.68 4.61
N LEU A 11 5.75 -1.42 4.19
CA LEU A 11 6.43 -0.89 3.01
C LEU A 11 7.97 -0.90 3.16
N ARG A 12 8.47 -0.72 4.39
CA ARG A 12 9.91 -0.73 4.67
C ARG A 12 10.55 -2.11 4.52
N GLU A 13 9.78 -3.18 4.66
CA GLU A 13 10.25 -4.55 4.39
C GLU A 13 10.48 -4.81 2.88
N ILE A 14 9.80 -4.04 2.02
CA ILE A 14 9.93 -4.15 0.57
C ILE A 14 11.24 -3.47 0.11
N PRO A 15 11.99 -4.09 -0.84
CA PRO A 15 13.20 -3.49 -1.40
C PRO A 15 12.97 -2.09 -1.98
N PHE A 16 13.93 -1.18 -1.75
CA PHE A 16 13.78 0.24 -2.07
C PHE A 16 13.47 0.52 -3.56
N VAL A 17 13.94 -0.34 -4.46
CA VAL A 17 13.73 -0.22 -5.92
C VAL A 17 12.28 -0.41 -6.32
N VAL A 18 11.57 -1.35 -5.70
CA VAL A 18 10.17 -1.65 -6.03
C VAL A 18 9.18 -0.93 -5.11
N ARG A 19 9.65 -0.39 -3.98
CA ARG A 19 8.83 0.34 -3.00
C ARG A 19 8.04 1.52 -3.62
N PRO A 20 8.59 2.38 -4.49
CA PRO A 20 7.82 3.47 -5.11
C PRO A 20 6.70 2.96 -6.01
N ILE A 21 6.91 1.81 -6.67
CA ILE A 21 5.93 1.19 -7.56
C ILE A 21 4.75 0.66 -6.74
N ILE A 22 5.05 -0.12 -5.69
CA ILE A 22 4.05 -0.66 -4.76
C ILE A 22 3.27 0.47 -4.10
N ARG A 23 3.97 1.48 -3.55
CA ARG A 23 3.34 2.63 -2.91
C ARG A 23 2.35 3.33 -3.83
N ARG A 24 2.77 3.74 -5.03
CA ARG A 24 1.89 4.40 -6.01
C ARG A 24 0.67 3.55 -6.36
N ARG A 25 0.85 2.24 -6.47
CA ARG A 25 -0.24 1.31 -6.82
C ARG A 25 -1.26 1.22 -5.69
N ILE A 26 -0.81 1.13 -4.44
CA ILE A 26 -1.69 1.13 -3.25
C ILE A 26 -2.39 2.49 -3.11
N GLU A 27 -1.68 3.59 -3.33
CA GLU A 27 -2.28 4.93 -3.30
C GLU A 27 -3.36 5.12 -4.38
N SER A 28 -3.16 4.56 -5.58
CA SER A 28 -4.19 4.52 -6.62
C SER A 28 -5.43 3.74 -6.15
N LEU A 29 -5.24 2.53 -5.63
CA LEU A 29 -6.34 1.70 -5.14
C LEU A 29 -7.10 2.40 -4.00
N ALA A 30 -6.41 3.08 -3.10
CA ALA A 30 -7.03 3.82 -2.01
C ALA A 30 -7.86 4.99 -2.56
N ARG A 31 -7.34 5.76 -3.53
CA ARG A 31 -8.10 6.83 -4.20
C ARG A 31 -9.32 6.29 -4.94
N GLU A 32 -9.18 5.17 -5.64
CA GLU A 32 -10.29 4.50 -6.34
C GLU A 32 -11.37 4.02 -5.36
N ALA A 33 -10.97 3.64 -4.13
CA ALA A 33 -11.88 3.29 -3.04
C ALA A 33 -12.44 4.52 -2.28
N GLY A 34 -12.08 5.75 -2.67
CA GLY A 34 -12.49 6.97 -1.98
C GLY A 34 -11.83 7.18 -0.61
N LEU A 35 -10.72 6.48 -0.35
CA LEU A 35 -9.95 6.59 0.89
C LEU A 35 -8.91 7.71 0.78
N GLU A 36 -8.79 8.51 1.84
CA GLU A 36 -7.79 9.58 1.94
C GLU A 36 -6.44 9.07 2.50
N GLY A 37 -6.45 7.87 3.08
CA GLY A 37 -5.30 7.23 3.71
C GLY A 37 -5.22 5.72 3.48
N VAL A 38 -4.07 5.16 3.83
CA VAL A 38 -3.75 3.73 3.78
C VAL A 38 -3.43 3.26 5.20
N ASP A 39 -4.29 2.42 5.74
CA ASP A 39 -4.04 1.70 6.99
C ASP A 39 -3.43 0.32 6.74
N LEU A 40 -3.09 -0.40 7.80
CA LEU A 40 -2.52 -1.74 7.70
C LEU A 40 -3.49 -2.72 7.03
N ALA A 41 -4.78 -2.62 7.32
CA ALA A 41 -5.80 -3.51 6.76
C ALA A 41 -5.91 -3.37 5.24
N PHE A 42 -5.96 -2.13 4.75
CA PHE A 42 -6.00 -1.80 3.33
C PHE A 42 -4.70 -2.18 2.64
N TYR A 43 -3.54 -1.92 3.26
CA TYR A 43 -2.24 -2.34 2.76
C TYR A 43 -2.20 -3.86 2.53
N GLN A 44 -2.63 -4.65 3.51
CA GLN A 44 -2.65 -6.11 3.40
C GLN A 44 -3.63 -6.57 2.31
N GLN A 45 -4.83 -5.98 2.24
CA GLN A 45 -5.78 -6.26 1.16
C GLN A 45 -5.20 -5.97 -0.23
N ALA A 46 -4.54 -4.83 -0.40
CA ALA A 46 -3.90 -4.45 -1.65
C ALA A 46 -2.74 -5.40 -1.98
N LYS A 47 -1.93 -5.79 -0.99
CA LYS A 47 -0.83 -6.75 -1.12
C LYS A 47 -1.32 -8.12 -1.58
N GLU A 48 -2.40 -8.62 -1.01
CA GLU A 48 -3.01 -9.90 -1.39
C GLU A 48 -3.52 -9.86 -2.85
N ARG A 49 -4.05 -8.71 -3.29
CA ARG A 49 -4.43 -8.45 -4.68
C ARG A 49 -3.25 -8.42 -5.65
N PHE A 50 -2.04 -8.04 -5.19
CA PHE A 50 -0.82 -8.11 -6.01
C PHE A 50 -0.23 -9.51 -6.10
N GLY A 51 -0.36 -10.31 -5.04
CA GLY A 51 0.16 -11.69 -5.01
C GLY A 51 -0.64 -12.68 -5.84
N ARG A 52 -1.91 -12.38 -6.14
CA ARG A 52 -2.73 -13.14 -7.09
C ARG A 52 -2.53 -12.60 -8.51
N LYS A 53 -1.50 -13.08 -9.21
CA LYS A 53 -1.46 -13.08 -10.68
C LYS A 53 -0.70 -14.28 -11.20
#